data_AF-A0AAD6B392-F1
#
_entry.id   AF-A0AAD6B392-F1
#
_cell.length_a   1.000
_cell.length_b   1.000
_cell.length_c   1.000
_cell.angle_alpha   90.00
_cell.angle_beta   90.00
_cell.angle_gamma   90.00
#
_symmetry.space_group_name_H-M   'P 1'
#
loop_
_entity.id
_entity.type
_entity.pdbx_description
1 polymer ?
#
loop_
_entity_poly.entity_id
_entity_poly.type
_entity_poly.pdbx_seq_one_letter_code
_entity_poly.pdbx_strand_id
1 'polypeptide(L)'
;MDSIAPYRLVSKEPITRFTDVELKRLKDAFKRTSGITYYMTQQCFYREVLGDGVPHKVAEVIYSSFGGSSKGLHFNNLIVGLVLLTRGRDEEKAKYLFSLFASDLGGYAAREDIEAVLQVLDGEIPTSLKKCFSEGDKVNYEHFRFWLLQNKEAFTLSRWLLSGGVCVTLTDDSDTPTFYQTLAGVTHLEESDIIDLEKRYWLLKAQSRTGRFDLETFVPLVSPPIHASLSEGLFHAFDENRDNHIDFKEISCGLSACCRGPVAERQKCKPS
;
A
#
# COMPACT_ATOMS: atom_id res chain seq x y z
N MET A 1 -15.78 -16.93 24.05
CA MET A 1 -14.35 -16.70 23.81
C MET A 1 -14.20 -15.21 23.60
N ASP A 2 -13.84 -14.48 24.64
CA ASP A 2 -13.48 -13.07 24.51
C ASP A 2 -12.16 -13.02 23.76
N SER A 3 -12.24 -12.72 22.46
CA SER A 3 -11.07 -12.67 21.59
C SER A 3 -10.07 -11.65 22.15
N ILE A 4 -8.83 -12.08 22.40
CA ILE A 4 -7.74 -11.20 22.80
C ILE A 4 -7.49 -10.24 21.64
N ALA A 5 -8.13 -9.08 21.72
CA ALA A 5 -8.05 -8.15 20.62
C ALA A 5 -6.63 -7.54 20.52
N PRO A 6 -6.17 -7.24 19.30
CA PRO A 6 -4.79 -6.87 19.00
C PRO A 6 -4.33 -5.60 19.73
N TYR A 7 -5.25 -4.85 20.34
CA TYR A 7 -4.97 -3.70 21.19
C TYR A 7 -4.11 -4.04 22.42
N ARG A 8 -4.12 -5.29 22.90
CA ARG A 8 -3.23 -5.71 24.01
C ARG A 8 -1.80 -6.02 23.56
N LEU A 9 -1.59 -6.26 22.28
CA LEU A 9 -0.34 -6.79 21.73
C LEU A 9 0.54 -5.70 21.10
N VAL A 10 -0.08 -4.66 20.54
CA VAL A 10 0.64 -3.51 19.99
C VAL A 10 0.80 -2.46 21.09
N SER A 11 2.03 -2.01 21.34
CA SER A 11 2.35 -0.95 22.30
C SER A 11 1.45 0.28 22.12
N LYS A 12 1.21 1.03 23.21
CA LYS A 12 0.40 2.27 23.18
C LYS A 12 0.75 3.11 21.96
N GLU A 13 -0.24 3.29 21.10
CA GLU A 13 -0.29 4.09 19.87
C GLU A 13 0.12 3.39 18.55
N PRO A 14 -0.59 2.34 18.12
CA PRO A 14 -0.52 1.85 16.73
C PRO A 14 -0.73 2.96 15.68
N ILE A 15 -1.48 4.01 16.04
CA ILE A 15 -1.80 5.14 15.17
C ILE A 15 -0.54 5.94 14.78
N THR A 16 0.49 6.02 15.64
CA THR A 16 1.72 6.80 15.33
C THR A 16 2.64 6.11 14.33
N ARG A 17 2.39 4.83 13.99
CA ARG A 17 3.13 4.12 12.94
C ARG A 17 2.61 4.41 11.53
N PHE A 18 1.53 5.18 11.43
CA PHE A 18 1.03 5.74 10.19
C PHE A 18 1.26 7.24 10.17
N THR A 19 1.60 7.78 9.01
CA THR A 19 1.55 9.22 8.77
C THR A 19 0.10 9.71 8.77
N ASP A 20 -0.12 11.00 9.05
CA ASP A 20 -1.46 11.60 8.99
C ASP A 20 -2.13 11.43 7.62
N VAL A 21 -1.32 11.43 6.56
CA VAL A 21 -1.78 11.22 5.18
C VAL A 21 -2.30 9.80 4.98
N GLU A 22 -1.55 8.79 5.42
CA GLU A 22 -1.98 7.39 5.33
C GLU A 22 -3.21 7.12 6.20
N LEU A 23 -3.24 7.66 7.41
CA LEU A 23 -4.37 7.51 8.31
C LEU A 23 -5.64 8.14 7.71
N LYS A 24 -5.51 9.31 7.08
CA LYS A 24 -6.62 9.95 6.36
C LYS A 24 -7.10 9.09 5.20
N ARG A 25 -6.18 8.58 4.36
CA ARG A 25 -6.52 7.67 3.24
C ARG A 25 -7.23 6.41 3.71
N LEU A 26 -6.74 5.77 4.77
CA LEU A 26 -7.37 4.58 5.35
C LEU A 26 -8.74 4.87 5.92
N LYS A 27 -8.91 6.02 6.58
CA LYS A 27 -10.20 6.44 7.12
C LYS A 27 -11.22 6.73 6.02
N ASP A 28 -10.80 7.36 4.93
CA ASP A 28 -11.66 7.65 3.78
C ASP A 28 -12.01 6.37 3.01
N ALA A 29 -11.06 5.45 2.84
CA ALA A 29 -11.32 4.11 2.30
C ALA A 29 -12.32 3.32 3.16
N PHE A 30 -12.09 3.28 4.48
CA PHE A 30 -12.98 2.58 5.41
C PHE A 30 -14.40 3.14 5.38
N LYS A 31 -14.58 4.47 5.28
CA LYS A 31 -15.91 5.09 5.16
C LYS A 31 -16.63 4.68 3.88
N ARG A 32 -15.92 4.60 2.76
CA ARG A 32 -16.51 4.13 1.48
C ARG A 32 -17.00 2.69 1.59
N THR A 33 -16.27 1.84 2.31
CA THR A 33 -16.57 0.41 2.44
C THR A 33 -17.55 0.05 3.55
N SER A 34 -17.58 0.82 4.65
CA SER A 34 -18.46 0.56 5.82
C SER A 34 -19.83 1.23 5.71
N GLY A 35 -20.01 2.16 4.77
CA GLY A 35 -21.30 2.83 4.56
C GLY A 35 -21.81 3.53 5.82
N ILE A 36 -23.12 3.43 6.07
CA ILE A 36 -23.80 4.15 7.17
C ILE A 36 -23.57 3.47 8.54
N THR A 37 -23.17 2.20 8.56
CA THR A 37 -23.09 1.43 9.81
C THR A 37 -21.84 1.76 10.62
N TYR A 38 -20.81 2.38 10.02
CA TYR A 38 -19.48 2.59 10.61
C TYR A 38 -18.73 1.28 10.95
N TYR A 39 -19.23 0.13 10.50
CA TYR A 39 -18.58 -1.17 10.66
C TYR A 39 -18.33 -1.81 9.30
N MET A 40 -17.12 -2.33 9.11
CA MET A 40 -16.75 -3.09 7.92
C MET A 40 -17.27 -4.53 8.06
N THR A 41 -17.95 -5.05 7.04
CA THR A 41 -18.44 -6.43 7.06
C THR A 41 -17.30 -7.43 6.90
N GLN A 42 -17.50 -8.67 7.34
CA GLN A 42 -16.52 -9.76 7.19
C GLN A 42 -16.12 -9.99 5.73
N GLN A 43 -17.11 -10.06 4.82
CA GLN A 43 -16.86 -10.21 3.38
C GLN A 43 -16.04 -9.05 2.81
N CYS A 44 -16.33 -7.82 3.25
CA CYS A 44 -15.58 -6.65 2.85
C CYS A 44 -14.15 -6.69 3.37
N PHE A 45 -13.93 -7.13 4.62
CA PHE A 45 -12.59 -7.28 5.18
C PHE A 45 -11.77 -8.32 4.40
N TYR A 46 -12.37 -9.45 4.02
CA TYR A 46 -11.67 -10.47 3.23
C TYR A 46 -11.22 -9.94 1.89
N ARG A 47 -12.12 -9.26 1.17
CA ARG A 47 -11.81 -8.76 -0.18
C ARG A 47 -10.90 -7.53 -0.17
N GLU A 48 -11.25 -6.51 0.61
CA GLU A 48 -10.62 -5.18 0.53
C GLU A 48 -9.38 -5.04 1.43
N VAL A 49 -9.20 -5.91 2.43
CA VAL A 49 -8.07 -5.83 3.38
C VAL A 49 -7.09 -6.99 3.22
N LEU A 50 -7.59 -8.20 3.04
CA LEU A 50 -6.73 -9.39 2.93
C LEU A 50 -6.44 -9.79 1.48
N GLY A 51 -7.42 -9.67 0.59
CA GLY A 51 -7.35 -10.09 -0.80
C GLY A 51 -7.41 -11.62 -0.98
N ASP A 52 -7.30 -12.07 -2.22
CA ASP A 52 -7.48 -13.49 -2.60
C ASP A 52 -6.30 -14.40 -2.19
N GLY A 53 -5.18 -13.81 -1.77
CA GLY A 53 -3.98 -14.53 -1.34
C GLY A 53 -4.06 -15.16 0.06
N VAL A 54 -5.13 -14.89 0.82
CA VAL A 54 -5.27 -15.35 2.21
C VAL A 54 -6.26 -16.51 2.31
N PRO A 55 -5.84 -17.69 2.82
CA PRO A 55 -6.75 -18.81 3.03
C PRO A 55 -7.97 -18.43 3.90
N HIS A 56 -9.17 -18.89 3.54
CA HIS A 56 -10.41 -18.50 4.22
C HIS A 56 -10.37 -18.70 5.74
N LYS A 57 -9.86 -19.85 6.21
CA LYS A 57 -9.72 -20.13 7.66
C LYS A 57 -8.78 -19.15 8.36
N VAL A 58 -7.71 -18.73 7.68
CA VAL A 58 -6.77 -17.73 8.18
C VAL A 58 -7.46 -16.36 8.26
N ALA A 59 -8.20 -15.98 7.22
CA ALA A 59 -8.96 -14.75 7.18
C ALA A 59 -9.99 -14.66 8.31
N GLU A 60 -10.67 -15.76 8.63
CA GLU A 60 -11.61 -15.87 9.75
C GLU A 60 -10.96 -15.65 11.12
N VAL A 61 -9.81 -16.29 11.36
CA VAL A 61 -9.03 -16.07 12.58
C VAL A 61 -8.58 -14.62 12.70
N ILE A 62 -8.06 -14.03 11.61
CA ILE A 62 -7.60 -12.64 11.61
C ILE A 62 -8.78 -11.69 11.89
N TYR A 63 -9.90 -11.84 11.18
CA TYR A 63 -11.09 -11.01 11.37
C TYR A 63 -11.61 -11.07 12.81
N SER A 64 -11.74 -12.28 13.35
CA SER A 64 -12.21 -12.50 14.71
C SER A 64 -11.24 -11.91 15.73
N SER A 65 -9.93 -12.13 15.52
CA SER A 65 -8.88 -11.58 16.39
C SER A 65 -8.90 -10.05 16.42
N PHE A 66 -9.19 -9.39 15.29
CA PHE A 66 -9.30 -7.93 15.23
C PHE A 66 -10.60 -7.43 15.89
N GLY A 67 -11.38 -8.28 16.56
CA GLY A 67 -12.65 -7.91 17.18
C GLY A 67 -13.77 -7.76 16.16
N GLY A 68 -13.66 -8.44 15.02
CA GLY A 68 -14.75 -8.63 14.09
C GLY A 68 -15.88 -9.40 14.76
N SER A 69 -17.10 -8.90 14.58
CA SER A 69 -18.31 -9.50 15.14
C SER A 69 -19.40 -9.61 14.08
N SER A 70 -20.58 -10.10 14.45
CA SER A 70 -21.77 -10.06 13.59
C SER A 70 -22.19 -8.65 13.19
N LYS A 71 -21.82 -7.62 13.98
CA LYS A 71 -22.04 -6.21 13.63
C LYS A 71 -21.02 -5.66 12.64
N GLY A 72 -19.92 -6.38 12.41
CA GLY A 72 -18.79 -5.92 11.62
C GLY A 72 -17.56 -5.55 12.48
N LEU A 73 -16.51 -5.08 11.81
CA LEU A 73 -15.23 -4.66 12.38
C LEU A 73 -15.15 -3.14 12.43
N HIS A 74 -14.76 -2.58 13.58
CA HIS A 74 -14.61 -1.14 13.77
C HIS A 74 -13.26 -0.61 13.28
N PHE A 75 -13.22 0.63 12.78
CA PHE A 75 -11.99 1.24 12.22
C PHE A 75 -10.79 1.21 13.17
N ASN A 76 -10.99 1.56 14.44
CA ASN A 76 -9.89 1.57 15.42
C ASN A 76 -9.22 0.20 15.57
N ASN A 77 -10.01 -0.88 15.50
CA ASN A 77 -9.45 -2.22 15.60
C ASN A 77 -8.78 -2.65 14.30
N LEU A 78 -9.36 -2.28 13.16
CA LEU A 78 -8.75 -2.49 11.85
C LEU A 78 -7.36 -1.85 11.78
N ILE A 79 -7.20 -0.60 12.23
CA ILE A 79 -5.91 0.09 12.23
C ILE A 79 -4.88 -0.66 13.07
N VAL A 80 -5.23 -1.08 14.28
CA VAL A 80 -4.32 -1.83 15.15
C VAL A 80 -3.89 -3.14 14.47
N GLY A 81 -4.84 -3.84 13.85
CA GLY A 81 -4.58 -5.06 13.11
C GLY A 81 -3.69 -4.84 11.89
N LEU A 82 -3.94 -3.79 11.10
CA LEU A 82 -3.13 -3.42 9.94
C LEU A 82 -1.68 -3.09 10.34
N VAL A 83 -1.46 -2.40 11.45
CA VAL A 83 -0.09 -2.17 11.96
C VAL A 83 0.63 -3.49 12.16
N LEU A 84 -0.03 -4.47 12.78
CA LEU A 84 0.56 -5.78 13.03
C LEU A 84 0.87 -6.53 11.74
N LEU A 85 -0.06 -6.52 10.78
CA LEU A 85 0.09 -7.24 9.50
C LEU A 85 1.20 -6.64 8.63
N THR A 86 1.20 -5.31 8.48
CA THR A 86 2.05 -4.62 7.49
C THR A 86 3.38 -4.15 8.06
N ARG A 87 3.41 -3.75 9.34
CA ARG A 87 4.56 -3.13 10.01
C ARG A 87 4.92 -3.78 11.35
N GLY A 88 4.33 -4.92 11.65
CA GLY A 88 4.61 -5.66 12.89
C GLY A 88 6.00 -6.27 12.82
N ARG A 89 6.78 -6.08 13.88
CA ARG A 89 8.04 -6.81 14.06
C ARG A 89 7.75 -8.29 14.29
N ASP A 90 8.72 -9.15 13.98
CA ASP A 90 8.63 -10.59 14.23
C ASP A 90 8.21 -10.92 15.67
N GLU A 91 8.67 -10.14 16.66
CA GLU A 91 8.26 -10.31 18.06
C GLU A 91 6.78 -9.98 18.30
N GLU A 92 6.25 -8.94 17.68
CA GLU A 92 4.84 -8.53 17.81
C GLU A 92 3.93 -9.56 17.13
N LYS A 93 4.37 -10.06 15.98
CA LYS A 93 3.73 -11.15 15.24
C LYS A 93 3.76 -12.47 16.03
N ALA A 94 4.89 -12.79 16.68
CA ALA A 94 5.01 -13.97 17.54
C ALA A 94 4.10 -13.88 18.78
N LYS A 95 4.01 -12.71 19.42
CA LYS A 95 3.07 -12.48 20.54
C LYS A 95 1.62 -12.68 20.10
N TYR A 96 1.27 -12.16 18.93
CA TYR A 96 -0.05 -12.38 18.35
C TYR A 96 -0.33 -13.86 18.12
N LEU A 97 0.57 -14.58 17.48
CA LEU A 97 0.41 -16.02 17.25
C LEU A 97 0.26 -16.79 18.57
N PHE A 98 1.07 -16.45 19.58
CA PHE A 98 0.95 -17.07 20.90
C PHE A 98 -0.40 -16.78 21.56
N SER A 99 -0.92 -15.56 21.42
CA SER A 99 -2.22 -15.17 22.01
C SER A 99 -3.41 -15.93 21.44
N LEU A 100 -3.28 -16.54 20.26
CA LEU A 100 -4.33 -17.39 19.70
C LEU A 100 -4.48 -18.72 20.44
N PHE A 101 -3.44 -19.14 21.18
CA PHE A 101 -3.39 -20.42 21.88
C PHE A 101 -3.36 -20.28 23.40
N ALA A 102 -2.85 -19.16 23.90
CA ALA A 102 -2.67 -18.95 25.33
C ALA A 102 -4.02 -18.82 26.04
N SER A 103 -4.16 -19.50 27.18
CA SER A 103 -5.33 -19.29 28.06
C SER A 103 -5.23 -17.92 28.74
N ASP A 104 -6.36 -17.21 28.83
CA ASP A 104 -6.48 -15.85 29.38
C ASP A 104 -5.92 -15.68 30.80
N LEU A 105 -5.83 -16.78 31.56
CA LEU A 105 -5.52 -16.79 32.99
C LEU A 105 -4.07 -17.18 33.31
N GLY A 106 -3.33 -17.77 32.35
CA GLY A 106 -2.05 -18.42 32.64
C GLY A 106 -0.82 -17.75 32.04
N GLY A 107 -0.93 -17.10 30.88
CA GLY A 107 0.26 -16.74 30.09
C GLY A 107 1.01 -17.96 29.53
N TYR A 108 0.36 -19.13 29.55
CA TYR A 108 0.84 -20.38 28.98
C TYR A 108 -0.18 -20.90 27.95
N ALA A 109 0.31 -21.63 26.96
CA ALA A 109 -0.49 -22.39 26.01
C ALA A 109 -0.30 -23.90 26.29
N ALA A 110 -1.39 -24.66 26.39
CA ALA A 110 -1.31 -26.11 26.53
C ALA A 110 -1.07 -26.77 25.16
N ARG A 111 -0.37 -27.90 25.14
CA ARG A 111 -0.05 -28.60 23.90
C ARG A 111 -1.31 -29.02 23.16
N GLU A 112 -2.29 -29.55 23.90
CA GLU A 112 -3.57 -29.99 23.36
C GLU A 112 -4.35 -28.83 22.70
N ASP A 113 -4.30 -27.63 23.29
CA ASP A 113 -4.96 -26.45 22.75
C ASP A 113 -4.32 -25.99 21.43
N ILE A 114 -2.97 -25.98 21.37
CA ILE A 114 -2.25 -25.67 20.12
C ILE A 114 -2.56 -26.73 19.06
N GLU A 115 -2.43 -28.00 19.41
CA GLU A 115 -2.70 -29.12 18.49
C GLU A 115 -4.13 -29.08 17.94
N ALA A 116 -5.13 -28.81 18.79
CA ALA A 116 -6.53 -28.70 18.37
C ALA A 116 -6.75 -27.56 17.38
N VAL A 117 -6.19 -26.38 17.63
CA VAL A 117 -6.30 -25.23 16.72
C VAL A 117 -5.59 -25.51 15.40
N LEU A 118 -4.37 -26.06 15.43
CA LEU A 118 -3.63 -26.41 14.21
C LEU A 118 -4.35 -27.50 13.40
N GLN A 119 -4.95 -28.49 14.06
CA GLN A 119 -5.74 -29.52 13.40
C GLN A 119 -6.97 -28.92 12.69
N VAL A 120 -7.60 -27.89 13.26
CA VAL A 120 -8.73 -27.19 12.62
C VAL A 120 -8.27 -26.32 11.45
N LEU A 121 -7.16 -25.58 11.61
CA LEU A 121 -6.68 -24.63 10.60
C LEU A 121 -6.00 -25.34 9.43
N ASP A 122 -5.03 -26.19 9.73
CA ASP A 122 -4.12 -26.80 8.76
C ASP A 122 -4.45 -28.26 8.46
N GLY A 123 -5.21 -28.93 9.33
CA GLY A 123 -5.51 -30.36 9.17
C GLY A 123 -4.35 -31.28 9.58
N GLU A 124 -3.22 -30.72 9.99
CA GLU A 124 -2.03 -31.43 10.43
C GLU A 124 -1.31 -30.70 11.57
N ILE A 125 -0.52 -31.47 12.33
CA ILE A 125 0.29 -30.95 13.43
C ILE A 125 1.76 -30.95 13.02
N PRO A 126 2.48 -29.82 13.14
CA PRO A 126 3.89 -29.74 12.76
C PRO A 126 4.74 -30.67 13.62
N THR A 127 5.58 -31.49 12.99
CA THR A 127 6.45 -32.44 13.72
C THR A 127 7.45 -31.72 14.65
N SER A 128 7.84 -30.50 14.30
CA SER A 128 8.72 -29.65 15.11
C SER A 128 8.06 -29.15 16.39
N LEU A 129 6.72 -29.17 16.51
CA LEU A 129 5.98 -28.69 17.68
C LEU A 129 6.39 -29.44 18.95
N LYS A 130 6.74 -30.73 18.84
CA LYS A 130 7.23 -31.53 19.98
C LYS A 130 8.45 -30.91 20.66
N LYS A 131 9.32 -30.21 19.90
CA LYS A 131 10.49 -29.52 20.46
C LYS A 131 10.12 -28.29 21.29
N CYS A 132 8.94 -27.71 21.07
CA CYS A 132 8.41 -26.58 21.83
C CYS A 132 7.94 -26.98 23.24
N PHE A 133 7.68 -28.27 23.46
CA PHE A 133 7.10 -28.84 24.68
C PHE A 133 8.05 -29.85 25.34
N SER A 134 9.37 -29.63 25.27
CA SER A 134 10.36 -30.54 25.84
C SER A 134 10.34 -30.62 27.37
N GLU A 135 9.82 -29.58 28.04
CA GLU A 135 9.82 -29.44 29.49
C GLU A 135 8.44 -29.74 30.15
N GLY A 136 7.44 -30.12 29.36
CA GLY A 136 6.08 -30.45 29.82
C GLY A 136 5.00 -30.12 28.79
N ASP A 137 3.73 -30.32 29.14
CA ASP A 137 2.57 -30.12 28.23
C ASP A 137 2.08 -28.66 28.16
N LYS A 138 2.81 -27.72 28.76
CA LYS A 138 2.53 -26.28 28.70
C LYS A 138 3.77 -25.51 28.29
N VAL A 139 3.59 -24.50 27.45
CA VAL A 139 4.66 -23.63 26.98
C VAL A 139 4.35 -22.17 27.29
N ASN A 140 5.37 -21.42 27.71
CA ASN A 140 5.27 -19.97 27.89
C ASN A 140 5.63 -19.21 26.60
N TYR A 141 5.39 -17.90 26.61
CA TYR A 141 5.66 -17.05 25.45
C TYR A 141 7.12 -17.14 24.96
N GLU A 142 8.11 -17.10 25.86
CA GLU A 142 9.52 -17.07 25.44
C GLU A 142 9.96 -18.35 24.74
N HIS A 143 9.56 -19.52 25.25
CA HIS A 143 9.86 -20.80 24.61
C HIS A 143 9.14 -20.95 23.28
N PHE A 144 7.84 -20.60 23.22
CA PHE A 144 7.07 -20.62 21.99
C PHE A 144 7.67 -19.69 20.94
N ARG A 145 8.02 -18.47 21.32
CA ARG A 145 8.67 -17.48 20.46
C ARG A 145 9.98 -18.00 19.91
N PHE A 146 10.84 -18.57 20.76
CA PHE A 146 12.12 -19.13 20.31
C PHE A 146 11.92 -20.23 19.27
N TRP A 147 11.00 -21.17 19.54
CA TRP A 147 10.65 -22.23 18.59
C TRP A 147 10.08 -21.67 17.27
N LEU A 148 9.12 -20.74 17.35
CA LEU A 148 8.43 -20.16 16.20
C LEU A 148 9.38 -19.41 15.28
N LEU A 149 10.32 -18.63 15.82
CA LEU A 149 11.27 -17.87 15.01
C LEU A 149 12.29 -18.77 14.28
N GLN A 150 12.54 -19.97 14.79
CA GLN A 150 13.32 -21.01 14.11
C GLN A 150 12.49 -21.83 13.11
N ASN A 151 11.16 -21.80 13.23
CA ASN A 151 10.23 -22.58 12.42
C ASN A 151 9.13 -21.66 11.87
N LYS A 152 9.50 -20.57 11.17
CA LYS A 152 8.53 -19.57 10.67
C LYS A 152 7.43 -20.17 9.81
N GLU A 153 7.73 -21.29 9.13
CA GLU A 153 6.78 -22.01 8.27
C GLU A 153 6.08 -23.19 8.92
N ALA A 154 6.13 -23.30 10.26
CA ALA A 154 5.57 -24.42 11.00
C ALA A 154 4.11 -24.67 10.65
N PHE A 155 3.29 -23.63 10.50
CA PHE A 155 1.87 -23.73 10.17
C PHE A 155 1.44 -22.60 9.21
N THR A 156 0.27 -22.71 8.59
CA THR A 156 -0.18 -21.79 7.53
C THR A 156 -0.17 -20.34 7.98
N LEU A 157 -0.73 -20.07 9.16
CA LEU A 157 -0.79 -18.71 9.70
C LEU A 157 0.59 -18.16 10.06
N SER A 158 1.53 -18.98 10.58
CA SER A 158 2.89 -18.51 10.85
C SER A 158 3.65 -18.21 9.57
N ARG A 159 3.53 -19.09 8.56
CA ARG A 159 4.15 -18.92 7.24
C ARG A 159 3.68 -17.62 6.61
N TRP A 160 2.37 -17.40 6.62
CA TRP A 160 1.76 -16.20 6.06
C TRP A 160 2.23 -14.93 6.77
N LEU A 161 2.27 -14.93 8.10
CA LEU A 161 2.59 -13.74 8.88
C LEU A 161 4.11 -13.43 8.95
N LEU A 162 4.98 -14.45 8.95
CA LEU A 162 6.42 -14.32 9.24
C LEU A 162 7.35 -14.55 8.05
N SER A 163 6.94 -15.28 7.00
CA SER A 163 7.82 -15.65 5.87
C SER A 163 7.70 -14.72 4.66
N GLY A 164 6.94 -13.62 4.76
CA GLY A 164 6.97 -12.50 3.81
C GLY A 164 6.41 -12.75 2.40
N GLY A 165 5.82 -13.92 2.14
CA GLY A 165 5.33 -14.29 0.80
C GLY A 165 3.99 -13.65 0.39
N VAL A 166 3.22 -13.12 1.35
CA VAL A 166 1.94 -12.44 1.10
C VAL A 166 1.90 -11.20 1.99
N CYS A 167 2.28 -10.06 1.44
CA CYS A 167 2.21 -8.79 2.12
C CYS A 167 0.80 -8.21 1.94
N VAL A 168 0.13 -7.85 3.03
CA VAL A 168 -0.97 -6.88 2.95
C VAL A 168 -0.32 -5.54 2.65
N THR A 169 -0.22 -5.17 1.39
CA THR A 169 0.24 -3.85 0.99
C THR A 169 -0.95 -2.89 1.07
N LEU A 170 -0.71 -1.70 1.62
CA LEU A 170 -1.72 -0.64 1.69
C LEU A 170 -1.91 0.06 0.33
N THR A 171 -1.08 -0.32 -0.63
CA THR A 171 -1.12 0.05 -2.04
C THR A 171 -1.32 -1.22 -2.83
N ASP A 172 -2.30 -1.18 -3.73
CA ASP A 172 -2.46 -2.23 -4.72
C ASP A 172 -1.29 -2.12 -5.71
N ASP A 173 -0.26 -2.93 -5.52
CA ASP A 173 0.87 -2.98 -6.46
C ASP A 173 0.47 -3.70 -7.78
N SER A 174 -0.81 -4.14 -7.91
CA SER A 174 -1.39 -4.64 -9.15
C SER A 174 -2.08 -3.55 -10.00
N ASP A 175 -2.14 -2.31 -9.51
CA ASP A 175 -2.70 -1.21 -10.27
C ASP A 175 -1.78 -0.85 -11.45
N THR A 176 -2.35 -0.90 -12.66
CA THR A 176 -1.76 -0.26 -13.84
C THR A 176 -1.25 1.13 -13.48
N PRO A 177 -0.01 1.51 -13.85
CA PRO A 177 0.58 2.78 -13.46
C PRO A 177 -0.37 3.92 -13.83
N THR A 178 -0.61 4.81 -12.88
CA THR A 178 -1.45 5.99 -13.11
C THR A 178 -0.88 6.81 -14.27
N PHE A 179 -1.71 7.69 -14.83
CA PHE A 179 -1.27 8.60 -15.90
C PHE A 179 0.00 9.38 -15.50
N TYR A 180 0.09 9.89 -14.27
CA TYR A 180 1.26 10.63 -13.78
C TYR A 180 2.49 9.73 -13.60
N GLN A 181 2.33 8.50 -13.10
CA GLN A 181 3.42 7.53 -12.99
C GLN A 181 3.96 7.11 -14.35
N THR A 182 3.07 6.88 -15.32
CA THR A 182 3.43 6.58 -16.70
C THR A 182 4.20 7.76 -17.31
N LEU A 183 3.71 8.99 -17.10
CA LEU A 183 4.33 10.20 -17.61
C LEU A 183 5.68 10.48 -16.94
N ALA A 184 5.82 10.25 -15.64
CA ALA A 184 7.10 10.32 -14.92
C ALA A 184 8.13 9.34 -15.48
N GLY A 185 7.69 8.11 -15.78
CA GLY A 185 8.53 7.08 -16.39
C GLY A 185 9.12 7.48 -17.74
N VAL A 186 8.34 8.18 -18.59
CA VAL A 186 8.79 8.60 -19.94
C VAL A 186 9.44 9.97 -19.99
N THR A 187 9.14 10.87 -19.04
CA THR A 187 9.67 12.24 -19.00
C THR A 187 10.83 12.41 -18.03
N HIS A 188 11.18 11.41 -17.21
CA HIS A 188 12.17 11.54 -16.14
C HIS A 188 11.89 12.74 -15.20
N LEU A 189 10.64 13.16 -15.10
CA LEU A 189 10.15 14.14 -14.14
C LEU A 189 9.60 13.41 -12.91
N GLU A 190 9.71 14.02 -11.74
CA GLU A 190 9.04 13.51 -10.55
C GLU A 190 7.52 13.72 -10.68
N GLU A 191 6.70 12.87 -10.05
CA GLU A 191 5.23 13.00 -10.09
C GLU A 191 4.77 14.37 -9.56
N SER A 192 5.46 14.92 -8.55
CA SER A 192 5.24 16.28 -8.02
C SER A 192 5.47 17.36 -9.09
N ASP A 193 6.55 17.25 -9.86
CA ASP A 193 6.86 18.18 -10.95
C ASP A 193 5.76 18.14 -12.02
N ILE A 194 5.25 16.94 -12.34
CA ILE A 194 4.18 16.77 -13.34
C ILE A 194 2.86 17.37 -12.84
N ILE A 195 2.51 17.17 -11.57
CA ILE A 195 1.30 17.74 -10.96
C ILE A 195 1.36 19.27 -10.97
N ASP A 196 2.53 19.86 -10.67
CA ASP A 196 2.69 21.31 -10.69
C ASP A 196 2.73 21.87 -12.12
N LEU A 197 3.33 21.13 -13.06
CA LEU A 197 3.28 21.45 -14.49
C LEU A 197 1.84 21.44 -15.02
N GLU A 198 1.03 20.47 -14.61
CA GLU A 198 -0.38 20.37 -14.99
C GLU A 198 -1.17 21.59 -14.56
N LYS A 199 -1.04 22.00 -13.28
CA LYS A 199 -1.70 23.22 -12.78
C LYS A 199 -1.31 24.43 -13.62
N ARG A 200 -0.03 24.54 -14.01
CA ARG A 200 0.45 25.65 -14.82
C ARG A 200 -0.07 25.59 -16.25
N TYR A 201 -0.10 24.40 -16.86
CA TYR A 201 -0.66 24.19 -18.19
C TYR A 201 -2.12 24.63 -18.26
N TRP A 202 -2.95 24.20 -17.33
CA TRP A 202 -4.37 24.57 -17.31
C TRP A 202 -4.59 26.06 -17.09
N LEU A 203 -3.78 26.69 -16.24
CA LEU A 203 -3.83 28.14 -16.04
C LEU A 203 -3.52 28.90 -17.32
N LEU A 204 -2.50 28.48 -18.07
CA LEU A 204 -2.10 29.09 -19.34
C LEU A 204 -3.15 28.86 -20.43
N LYS A 205 -3.65 27.63 -20.54
CA LYS A 205 -4.72 27.28 -21.49
C LYS A 205 -6.02 28.05 -21.23
N ALA A 206 -6.36 28.29 -19.96
CA ALA A 206 -7.54 29.10 -19.60
C ALA A 206 -7.41 30.58 -19.97
N GLN A 207 -6.17 31.09 -20.11
CA GLN A 207 -5.89 32.46 -20.54
C GLN A 207 -5.80 32.59 -22.07
N SER A 208 -5.74 31.47 -22.80
CA SER A 208 -5.74 31.45 -24.25
C SER A 208 -7.09 31.89 -24.82
N ARG A 209 -7.06 32.72 -25.86
CA ARG A 209 -8.25 33.21 -26.57
C ARG A 209 -8.93 32.12 -27.39
N THR A 210 -8.18 31.11 -27.81
CA THR A 210 -8.68 29.99 -28.64
C THR A 210 -9.11 28.80 -27.78
N GLY A 211 -8.84 28.84 -26.47
CA GLY A 211 -9.02 27.70 -25.56
C GLY A 211 -8.02 26.56 -25.81
N ARG A 212 -7.01 26.78 -26.66
CA ARG A 212 -5.94 25.83 -26.98
C ARG A 212 -4.59 26.41 -26.60
N PHE A 213 -3.63 25.54 -26.31
CA PHE A 213 -2.24 25.96 -26.15
C PHE A 213 -1.59 26.05 -27.53
N ASP A 214 -1.90 27.11 -28.26
CA ASP A 214 -1.46 27.35 -29.63
C ASP A 214 -0.21 28.25 -29.68
N LEU A 215 0.24 28.58 -30.88
CA LEU A 215 1.42 29.43 -31.10
C LEU A 215 1.26 30.82 -30.46
N GLU A 216 0.05 31.41 -30.49
CA GLU A 216 -0.24 32.70 -29.83
C GLU A 216 -0.02 32.62 -28.31
N THR A 217 -0.38 31.48 -27.70
CA THR A 217 -0.20 31.22 -26.27
C THR A 217 1.25 30.84 -25.93
N PHE A 218 1.95 30.14 -26.83
CA PHE A 218 3.31 29.65 -26.61
C PHE A 218 4.37 30.75 -26.71
N VAL A 219 4.30 31.62 -27.74
CA VAL A 219 5.32 32.65 -28.02
C VAL A 219 5.64 33.54 -26.81
N PRO A 220 4.66 34.05 -26.03
CA PRO A 220 4.93 34.90 -24.86
C PRO A 220 5.66 34.18 -23.71
N LEU A 221 5.68 32.84 -23.71
CA LEU A 221 6.29 32.02 -22.66
C LEU A 221 7.74 31.68 -22.95
N VAL A 222 8.19 31.86 -24.20
CA VAL A 222 9.58 31.62 -24.60
C VAL A 222 10.47 32.76 -24.09
N SER A 223 11.44 32.42 -23.26
CA SER A 223 12.42 33.37 -22.71
C SER A 223 13.84 32.83 -22.89
N PRO A 224 14.78 33.61 -23.49
CA PRO A 224 14.59 34.98 -24.00
C PRO A 224 13.69 35.03 -25.25
N PRO A 225 13.08 36.19 -25.58
CA PRO A 225 12.30 36.34 -26.80
C PRO A 225 13.17 36.01 -28.03
N ILE A 226 12.71 35.06 -28.84
CA ILE A 226 13.37 34.65 -30.09
C ILE A 226 12.58 35.15 -31.31
N HIS A 227 13.24 35.18 -32.46
CA HIS A 227 12.61 35.59 -33.71
C HIS A 227 11.41 34.69 -34.05
N ALA A 228 10.33 35.26 -34.62
CA ALA A 228 9.06 34.55 -34.84
C ALA A 228 9.22 33.23 -35.61
N SER A 229 10.12 33.19 -36.59
CA SER A 229 10.43 31.98 -37.37
C SER A 229 11.07 30.85 -36.54
N LEU A 230 11.80 31.18 -35.47
CA LEU A 230 12.37 30.21 -34.54
C LEU A 230 11.34 29.77 -33.50
N SER A 231 10.42 30.66 -33.10
CA SER A 231 9.31 30.32 -32.21
C SER A 231 8.36 29.32 -32.85
N GLU A 232 8.09 29.45 -34.15
CA GLU A 232 7.28 28.50 -34.91
C GLU A 232 7.96 27.12 -35.02
N GLY A 233 9.26 27.10 -35.34
CA GLY A 233 10.04 25.86 -35.33
C GLY A 233 10.12 25.19 -33.96
N LEU A 234 10.24 25.97 -32.87
CA LEU A 234 10.24 25.46 -31.51
C LEU A 234 8.85 24.95 -31.10
N PHE A 235 7.78 25.64 -31.49
CA PHE A 235 6.42 25.20 -31.25
C PHE A 235 6.15 23.84 -31.94
N HIS A 236 6.56 23.68 -33.19
CA HIS A 236 6.46 22.40 -33.91
C HIS A 236 7.35 21.30 -33.36
N ALA A 237 8.40 21.63 -32.60
CA ALA A 237 9.19 20.63 -31.88
C ALA A 237 8.43 20.07 -30.66
N PHE A 238 7.48 20.82 -30.12
CA PHE A 238 6.60 20.40 -29.02
C PHE A 238 5.30 19.74 -29.53
N ASP A 239 4.72 20.25 -30.61
CA ASP A 239 3.53 19.72 -31.30
C ASP A 239 3.89 18.48 -32.14
N GLU A 240 4.01 17.32 -31.48
CA GLU A 240 4.46 16.06 -32.08
C GLU A 240 3.47 15.53 -33.12
N ASN A 241 2.18 15.71 -32.86
CA ASN A 241 1.10 15.21 -33.71
C ASN A 241 0.72 16.18 -34.87
N ARG A 242 1.24 17.42 -34.86
CA ARG A 242 1.03 18.49 -35.83
C ARG A 242 -0.42 18.95 -35.99
N ASP A 243 -1.15 18.98 -34.89
CA ASP A 243 -2.54 19.44 -34.87
C ASP A 243 -2.67 20.95 -34.51
N ASN A 244 -1.53 21.65 -34.46
CA ASN A 244 -1.39 23.07 -34.14
C ASN A 244 -1.81 23.44 -32.71
N HIS A 245 -1.77 22.50 -31.77
CA HIS A 245 -1.81 22.80 -30.35
C HIS A 245 -0.91 21.86 -29.55
N ILE A 246 -0.40 22.35 -28.42
CA ILE A 246 0.41 21.56 -27.52
C ILE A 246 -0.50 21.00 -26.42
N ASP A 247 -0.67 19.68 -26.40
CA ASP A 247 -1.38 19.02 -25.32
C ASP A 247 -0.51 18.87 -24.05
N PHE A 248 -1.11 18.36 -22.97
CA PHE A 248 -0.39 18.22 -21.70
C PHE A 248 0.75 17.21 -21.76
N LYS A 249 0.62 16.15 -22.56
CA LYS A 249 1.67 15.15 -22.75
C LYS A 249 2.83 15.75 -23.52
N GLU A 250 2.54 16.48 -24.59
CA GLU A 250 3.49 17.15 -25.47
C GLU A 250 4.31 18.21 -24.73
N ILE A 251 3.69 19.07 -23.91
CA ILE A 251 4.45 20.04 -23.11
C ILE A 251 5.34 19.37 -22.06
N SER A 252 4.87 18.26 -21.46
CA SER A 252 5.63 17.51 -20.46
C SER A 252 6.84 16.81 -21.08
N CYS A 253 6.67 16.19 -22.25
CA CYS A 253 7.74 15.57 -23.02
C CYS A 253 8.74 16.61 -23.55
N GLY A 254 8.25 17.71 -24.12
CA GLY A 254 9.09 18.76 -24.66
C GLY A 254 9.96 19.45 -23.60
N LEU A 255 9.38 19.77 -22.43
CA LEU A 255 10.15 20.34 -21.32
C LEU A 255 11.17 19.35 -20.75
N SER A 256 10.81 18.07 -20.65
CA SER A 256 11.76 17.03 -20.29
C SER A 256 12.93 16.96 -21.29
N ALA A 257 12.65 16.91 -22.59
CA ALA A 257 13.67 16.85 -23.63
C ALA A 257 14.60 18.08 -23.59
N CYS A 258 14.07 19.27 -23.29
CA CYS A 258 14.85 20.49 -23.17
C CYS A 258 15.70 20.57 -21.88
N CYS A 259 15.21 20.04 -20.76
CA CYS A 259 15.80 20.30 -19.44
C CYS A 259 16.47 19.08 -18.78
N ARG A 260 16.04 17.84 -19.07
CA ARG A 260 16.47 16.62 -18.37
C ARG A 260 16.73 15.39 -19.25
N GLY A 261 16.39 15.39 -20.54
CA GLY A 261 16.62 14.25 -21.44
C GLY A 261 18.11 13.93 -21.70
N PRO A 262 18.45 12.72 -22.17
CA PRO A 262 19.78 12.37 -22.63
C PRO A 262 20.31 13.38 -23.66
N VAL A 263 21.63 13.60 -23.72
CA VAL A 263 22.25 14.64 -24.57
C VAL A 263 21.84 14.53 -26.05
N ALA A 264 21.52 13.32 -26.54
CA ALA A 264 21.02 13.08 -27.89
C ALA A 264 19.63 13.69 -28.16
N GLU A 265 18.70 13.64 -27.20
CA GLU A 265 17.36 14.24 -27.34
C GLU A 265 17.42 15.77 -27.21
N ARG A 266 18.28 16.28 -26.32
CA ARG A 266 18.59 17.71 -26.21
C ARG A 266 19.18 18.33 -27.49
N GLN A 267 19.79 17.52 -28.36
CA GLN A 267 20.37 17.98 -29.62
C GLN A 267 19.35 18.09 -30.76
N LYS A 268 18.20 17.40 -30.68
CA LYS A 268 17.10 17.55 -31.67
C LYS A 268 16.40 18.91 -31.56
N CYS A 269 16.39 19.52 -30.37
CA CYS A 269 15.81 20.85 -30.13
C CYS A 269 16.79 22.01 -30.44
N LYS A 270 17.98 21.74 -30.99
CA LYS A 270 18.86 22.80 -31.49
C LYS A 270 18.44 23.18 -32.90
N PRO A 271 18.14 24.45 -33.20
CA PRO A 271 17.96 24.89 -34.58
C PRO A 271 19.27 24.61 -35.33
N SER A 272 19.18 23.85 -36.41
CA SER A 272 20.23 23.67 -37.41
C SER A 272 20.46 24.97 -38.18
#